data_AF-A0A536B3V0-F1
#
_entry.id   AF-A0A536B3V0-F1
#
_cell.length_a   1.000
_cell.length_b   1.000
_cell.length_c   1.000
_cell.angle_alpha   90.00
_cell.angle_beta   90.00
_cell.angle_gamma   90.00
#
_symmetry.space_group_name_H-M   'P 1'
#
loop_
_entity.id
_entity.type
_entity.pdbx_description
1 polymer ?
#
loop_
_entity_poly.entity_id
_entity_poly.type
_entity_poly.pdbx_seq_one_letter_code
_entity_poly.pdbx_strand_id
1 'polypeptide(L)'
;VLLGNGDGTFRRATDKAFLLGDQYSDQVVCADFNRDGKPDIAVSFYGKAQALVALGRGDGTFAENGLLLATGREPHGIDAADLNGDQKPDLAVANYHYDAVSVMLNDGVWPAPSPTPTATPTPTATPTPTPTPTPAGPLSRWARVPAVRTAQPPAVGAWWRVAAPPRARVRPT
;
A
#
# COMPACT_ATOMS: atom_id res chain seq x y z
N VAL A 1 6.64 -0.97 2.80
CA VAL A 1 7.33 -2.11 3.46
C VAL A 1 7.87 -3.05 2.39
N LEU A 2 9.03 -3.68 2.60
CA LEU A 2 9.49 -4.82 1.80
C LEU A 2 9.24 -6.10 2.60
N LEU A 3 8.36 -6.98 2.13
CA LEU A 3 8.06 -8.24 2.81
C LEU A 3 9.13 -9.28 2.48
N GLY A 4 9.59 -10.02 3.49
CA GLY A 4 10.50 -11.15 3.29
C GLY A 4 9.82 -12.36 2.62
N ASN A 5 10.63 -13.16 1.92
CA ASN A 5 10.20 -14.46 1.37
C ASN A 5 10.53 -15.64 2.31
N GLY A 6 11.26 -15.42 3.40
CA GLY A 6 11.71 -16.45 4.35
C GLY A 6 13.05 -17.09 4.01
N ASP A 7 13.65 -16.74 2.87
CA ASP A 7 14.93 -17.25 2.34
C ASP A 7 16.07 -16.20 2.40
N GLY A 8 15.84 -15.10 3.14
CA GLY A 8 16.75 -13.94 3.17
C GLY A 8 16.54 -12.92 2.04
N THR A 9 15.63 -13.18 1.10
CA THR A 9 15.24 -12.22 0.05
C THR A 9 13.96 -11.46 0.38
N PHE A 10 13.76 -10.33 -0.29
CA PHE A 10 12.55 -9.51 -0.20
C PHE A 10 11.72 -9.59 -1.48
N ARG A 11 10.40 -9.48 -1.33
CA ARG A 11 9.48 -9.20 -2.44
C ARG A 11 9.81 -7.83 -3.03
N ARG A 12 9.55 -7.67 -4.33
CA ARG A 12 9.61 -6.36 -5.00
C ARG A 12 8.74 -5.35 -4.23
N ALA A 13 9.25 -4.12 -4.11
CA ALA A 13 8.48 -3.01 -3.56
C ALA A 13 7.10 -2.92 -4.23
N THR A 14 6.05 -2.83 -3.42
CA THR A 14 4.74 -2.40 -3.88
C THR A 14 4.74 -0.87 -3.97
N ASP A 15 4.14 -0.31 -5.02
CA ASP A 15 4.06 1.15 -5.21
C ASP A 15 3.10 1.83 -4.21
N LYS A 16 2.57 1.08 -3.23
CA LYS A 16 1.79 1.57 -2.10
C LYS A 16 2.72 2.22 -1.07
N ALA A 17 3.18 3.43 -1.37
CA ALA A 17 3.78 4.32 -0.39
C ALA A 17 2.71 4.71 0.65
N PHE A 18 3.04 4.53 1.94
CA PHE A 18 2.24 5.11 3.02
C PHE A 18 2.67 6.56 3.19
N LEU A 19 1.99 7.46 2.47
CA LEU A 19 2.35 8.87 2.39
C LEU A 19 1.75 9.62 3.58
N LEU A 20 2.61 10.14 4.44
CA LEU A 20 2.23 10.86 5.67
C LEU A 20 2.00 12.36 5.47
N GLY A 21 2.05 12.84 4.22
CA GLY A 21 1.89 14.25 3.86
C GLY A 21 3.20 15.04 3.97
N ASP A 22 3.11 16.31 4.36
CA ASP A 22 4.22 17.26 4.54
C ASP A 22 4.98 17.07 5.87
N GLN A 23 5.02 15.83 6.36
CA GLN A 23 5.69 15.45 7.60
C GLN A 23 7.13 15.03 7.29
N TYR A 24 8.13 15.66 7.92
CA TYR A 24 9.51 15.20 7.82
C TYR A 24 9.70 14.01 8.76
N SER A 25 9.35 12.80 8.31
CA SER A 25 9.60 11.57 9.06
C SER A 25 11.10 11.34 9.25
N ASP A 26 11.53 11.12 10.49
CA ASP A 26 12.93 10.88 10.84
C ASP A 26 13.17 9.41 11.26
N GLN A 27 12.65 9.00 12.42
CA GLN A 27 12.79 7.64 12.92
C GLN A 27 11.47 6.86 12.88
N VAL A 28 11.57 5.53 12.83
CA VAL A 28 10.46 4.59 12.88
C VAL A 28 10.78 3.41 13.79
N VAL A 29 9.82 3.02 14.62
CA VAL A 29 9.85 1.81 15.45
C VAL A 29 8.63 0.92 15.12
N CYS A 30 8.79 -0.40 15.26
CA CYS A 30 7.73 -1.39 15.04
C CYS A 30 7.35 -2.06 16.36
N ALA A 31 6.05 -2.16 16.64
CA ALA A 31 5.51 -2.89 17.79
C ALA A 31 4.08 -3.38 17.45
N ASP A 32 3.45 -4.13 18.35
CA ASP A 32 2.02 -4.45 18.29
C ASP A 32 1.31 -3.57 19.33
N PHE A 33 0.95 -2.34 18.95
CA PHE A 33 0.44 -1.33 19.89
C PHE A 33 -1.02 -1.60 20.26
N ASN A 34 -1.80 -2.16 19.33
CA ASN A 34 -3.21 -2.50 19.54
C ASN A 34 -3.44 -3.94 20.09
N ARG A 35 -2.39 -4.77 20.11
CA ARG A 35 -2.39 -6.18 20.54
C ARG A 35 -3.27 -7.09 19.67
N ASP A 36 -3.30 -6.83 18.36
CA ASP A 36 -4.05 -7.62 17.37
C ASP A 36 -3.20 -8.70 16.66
N GLY A 37 -1.92 -8.81 17.01
CA GLY A 37 -0.97 -9.77 16.48
C GLY A 37 -0.29 -9.35 15.17
N LYS A 38 -0.51 -8.13 14.69
CA LYS A 38 0.10 -7.58 13.47
C LYS A 38 1.10 -6.47 13.83
N PRO A 39 2.26 -6.38 13.16
CA PRO A 39 3.18 -5.28 13.38
C PRO A 39 2.61 -3.93 12.91
N ASP A 40 2.39 -3.03 13.85
CA ASP A 40 2.17 -1.61 13.67
C ASP A 40 3.51 -0.85 13.52
N ILE A 41 3.43 0.44 13.19
CA ILE A 41 4.60 1.35 13.24
C ILE A 41 4.29 2.62 14.03
N ALA A 42 5.30 3.18 14.68
CA ALA A 42 5.29 4.55 15.19
C ALA A 42 6.43 5.35 14.53
N VAL A 43 6.14 6.59 14.13
CA VAL A 43 7.03 7.48 13.36
C VAL A 43 7.15 8.84 14.05
N SER A 44 8.37 9.34 14.21
CA SER A 44 8.64 10.72 14.66
C SER A 44 8.62 11.70 13.49
N PHE A 45 8.01 12.88 13.68
CA PHE A 45 7.98 13.94 12.66
C PHE A 45 8.87 15.11 13.05
N TYR A 46 10.10 15.09 12.58
CA TYR A 46 11.06 16.18 12.75
C TYR A 46 10.47 17.52 12.25
N GLY A 47 10.78 18.61 12.94
CA GLY A 47 10.19 19.94 12.66
C GLY A 47 8.69 20.10 12.99
N LYS A 48 8.00 19.05 13.42
CA LYS A 48 6.61 19.07 13.90
C LYS A 48 6.60 18.67 15.38
N ALA A 49 5.59 19.04 16.16
CA ALA A 49 5.49 18.65 17.58
C ALA A 49 4.65 17.37 17.75
N GLN A 50 4.92 16.38 16.90
CA GLN A 50 4.05 15.21 16.71
C GLN A 50 4.82 13.93 16.41
N ALA A 51 4.25 12.81 16.87
CA ALA A 51 4.51 11.46 16.36
C ALA A 51 3.21 10.87 15.80
N LEU A 52 3.31 9.82 14.99
CA LEU A 52 2.16 9.07 14.45
C LEU A 52 2.31 7.59 14.76
N VAL A 53 1.26 6.94 15.25
CA VAL A 53 1.13 5.48 15.26
C VAL A 53 0.19 5.04 14.15
N ALA A 54 0.65 4.17 13.25
CA ALA A 54 -0.15 3.65 12.14
C ALA A 54 -0.32 2.12 12.27
N LEU A 55 -1.58 1.70 12.39
CA LEU A 55 -1.93 0.31 12.65
C LEU A 55 -1.69 -0.58 11.42
N GLY A 56 -1.04 -1.72 11.62
CA GLY A 56 -0.69 -2.69 10.59
C GLY A 56 -1.87 -3.54 10.13
N ARG A 57 -1.97 -3.79 8.82
CA ARG A 57 -2.92 -4.77 8.28
C ARG A 57 -2.33 -6.18 8.13
N GLY A 58 -1.06 -6.38 8.53
CA GLY A 58 -0.34 -7.65 8.43
C GLY A 58 0.13 -8.03 7.01
N ASP A 59 -0.33 -7.31 5.97
CA ASP A 59 0.05 -7.49 4.57
C ASP A 59 1.17 -6.53 4.10
N GLY A 60 1.83 -5.85 5.05
CA GLY A 60 2.81 -4.79 4.78
C GLY A 60 2.19 -3.42 4.45
N THR A 61 0.87 -3.26 4.60
CA THR A 61 0.17 -1.95 4.55
C THR A 61 -0.31 -1.51 5.93
N PHE A 62 -0.57 -0.21 6.07
CA PHE A 62 -1.02 0.42 7.32
C PHE A 62 -2.34 1.17 7.13
N ALA A 63 -3.10 1.34 8.21
CA ALA A 63 -4.30 2.16 8.26
C ALA A 63 -3.99 3.60 7.83
N GLU A 64 -4.84 4.18 6.97
CA GLU A 64 -4.60 5.52 6.40
C GLU A 64 -4.74 6.62 7.47
N ASN A 65 -5.62 6.40 8.46
CA ASN A 65 -5.83 7.28 9.61
C ASN A 65 -5.02 6.75 10.81
N GLY A 66 -3.73 7.06 10.86
CA GLY A 66 -2.92 6.82 12.06
C GLY A 66 -3.30 7.76 13.21
N LEU A 67 -2.98 7.35 14.45
CA LEU A 67 -3.15 8.16 15.65
C LEU A 67 -2.01 9.17 15.78
N LEU A 68 -2.33 10.46 15.71
CA LEU A 68 -1.37 11.53 16.00
C LEU A 68 -1.24 11.73 17.51
N LEU A 69 0.00 11.67 17.99
CA LEU A 69 0.37 11.91 19.38
C LEU A 69 1.14 13.22 19.48
N ALA A 70 0.80 14.07 20.45
CA ALA A 70 1.54 15.29 20.73
C ALA A 70 2.88 14.96 21.40
N THR A 71 3.96 15.60 20.96
CA THR A 71 5.31 15.48 21.53
C THR A 71 5.84 16.87 21.89
N GLY A 72 7.08 16.93 22.40
CA GLY A 72 7.87 18.14 22.36
C GLY A 72 8.26 18.52 20.91
N ARG A 73 8.99 19.63 20.78
CA ARG A 73 9.41 20.19 19.50
C ARG A 73 10.64 19.45 18.93
N GLU A 74 10.59 19.15 17.64
CA GLU A 74 11.61 18.37 16.92
C GLU A 74 11.88 17.01 17.58
N PRO A 75 10.85 16.12 17.60
CA PRO A 75 11.03 14.73 17.97
C PRO A 75 11.97 14.08 16.95
N HIS A 76 12.96 13.36 17.47
CA HIS A 76 14.02 12.74 16.67
C HIS A 76 13.98 11.22 16.91
N GLY A 77 14.68 10.73 17.94
CA GLY A 77 14.60 9.34 18.39
C GLY A 77 13.22 8.97 18.93
N ILE A 78 12.71 7.80 18.54
CA ILE A 78 11.50 7.15 19.08
C ILE A 78 11.81 5.69 19.40
N ASP A 79 11.31 5.20 20.53
CA ASP A 79 11.41 3.80 20.95
C ASP A 79 10.11 3.32 21.58
N ALA A 80 9.88 2.01 21.61
CA ALA A 80 8.66 1.36 22.07
C ALA A 80 8.94 0.24 23.08
N ALA A 81 8.36 0.34 24.28
CA ALA A 81 8.52 -0.63 25.35
C ALA A 81 7.32 -0.59 26.30
N ASP A 82 7.08 -1.64 27.07
CA ASP A 82 6.17 -1.58 28.23
C ASP A 82 6.89 -0.82 29.35
N LEU A 83 6.54 0.46 29.55
CA LEU A 83 7.21 1.36 30.51
C LEU A 83 6.47 1.42 31.86
N ASN A 84 5.21 0.97 31.89
CA ASN A 84 4.35 1.03 33.08
C ASN A 84 4.05 -0.35 33.71
N GLY A 85 4.34 -1.46 33.01
CA GLY A 85 4.16 -2.84 33.46
C GLY A 85 2.78 -3.46 33.14
N ASP A 86 2.00 -2.88 32.23
CA ASP A 86 0.63 -3.31 31.91
C ASP A 86 0.50 -4.20 30.65
N GLN A 87 1.64 -4.58 30.07
CA GLN A 87 1.78 -5.40 28.87
C GLN A 87 1.20 -4.78 27.60
N LYS A 88 1.16 -3.45 27.48
CA LYS A 88 0.94 -2.73 26.22
C LYS A 88 2.21 -1.93 25.89
N PRO A 89 2.70 -1.92 24.63
CA PRO A 89 3.83 -1.09 24.28
C PRO A 89 3.46 0.40 24.40
N ASP A 90 4.17 1.10 25.27
CA ASP A 90 4.20 2.56 25.39
C ASP A 90 5.23 3.14 24.40
N LEU A 91 5.28 4.47 24.29
CA LEU A 91 6.26 5.19 23.47
C LEU A 91 7.10 6.17 24.28
N ALA A 92 8.40 6.22 24.00
CA ALA A 92 9.31 7.27 24.44
C ALA A 92 9.88 8.00 23.21
N VAL A 93 9.84 9.34 23.23
CA VAL A 93 10.32 10.20 22.13
C VAL A 93 11.28 11.25 22.66
N ALA A 94 12.49 11.29 22.12
CA ALA A 94 13.49 12.31 22.42
C ALA A 94 13.22 13.58 21.60
N ASN A 95 13.03 14.71 22.27
CA ASN A 95 12.74 16.00 21.63
C ASN A 95 14.01 16.87 21.60
N TYR A 96 14.62 16.97 20.42
CA TYR A 96 15.95 17.54 20.23
C TYR A 96 16.04 19.02 20.67
N HIS A 97 15.01 19.82 20.42
CA HIS A 97 15.08 21.28 20.63
C HIS A 97 14.61 21.76 22.02
N TYR A 98 14.41 20.85 22.98
CA TYR A 98 13.99 21.17 24.37
C TYR A 98 14.62 20.28 25.46
N ASP A 99 15.65 19.48 25.15
CA ASP A 99 16.35 18.58 26.11
C ASP A 99 15.40 17.68 26.94
N ALA A 100 14.28 17.25 26.33
CA ALA A 100 13.18 16.59 27.02
C ALA A 100 12.75 15.30 26.33
N VAL A 101 12.26 14.32 27.10
CA VAL A 101 11.63 13.11 26.60
C VAL A 101 10.12 13.21 26.78
N SER A 102 9.36 12.97 25.71
CA SER A 102 7.92 12.74 25.78
C SER A 102 7.67 11.26 26.00
N VAL A 103 6.87 10.91 27.01
CA VAL A 103 6.44 9.54 27.27
C VAL A 103 4.93 9.48 27.04
N MET A 104 4.48 8.59 26.16
CA MET A 104 3.08 8.37 25.85
C MET A 104 2.71 6.96 26.29
N LEU A 105 1.97 6.86 27.39
CA LEU A 105 1.44 5.59 27.87
C LEU A 105 0.26 5.15 27.01
N ASN A 106 0.28 3.88 26.61
CA ASN A 106 -0.76 3.24 25.83
C ASN A 106 -1.88 2.79 26.78
N ASP A 107 -3.09 3.35 26.65
CA ASP A 107 -4.26 2.95 27.45
C ASP A 107 -5.02 1.76 26.83
N GLY A 108 -4.64 1.34 25.62
CA GLY A 108 -5.30 0.28 24.85
C GLY A 108 -6.52 0.75 24.06
N VAL A 109 -6.83 2.05 24.05
CA VAL A 109 -7.99 2.61 23.34
C VAL A 109 -7.58 3.04 21.92
N TRP A 110 -7.66 2.08 21.00
CA TRP A 110 -7.34 2.32 19.60
C TRP A 110 -8.59 2.61 18.75
N PRO A 111 -8.54 3.59 17.82
CA PRO A 111 -9.62 3.77 16.86
C PRO A 111 -9.75 2.50 16.01
N ALA A 112 -11.00 2.06 15.77
CA ALA A 112 -11.23 0.89 14.93
C ALA A 112 -10.55 1.09 13.56
N PRO A 113 -9.76 0.12 13.07
CA PRO A 113 -9.10 0.26 11.79
C PRO A 113 -10.16 0.47 10.71
N SER A 114 -10.05 1.58 9.98
CA SER A 114 -11.01 1.92 8.93
C SER A 114 -11.18 0.71 8.00
N PRO A 115 -12.43 0.22 7.77
CA PRO A 115 -12.62 -0.92 6.92
C PRO A 115 -11.99 -0.63 5.56
N THR A 116 -11.19 -1.56 5.06
CA THR A 116 -10.71 -1.51 3.67
C THR A 116 -11.92 -1.21 2.79
N PRO A 117 -11.87 -0.22 1.88
CA PRO A 117 -12.94 -0.06 0.91
C PRO A 117 -13.01 -1.34 0.10
N THR A 118 -13.97 -2.20 0.43
CA THR A 118 -14.31 -3.38 -0.36
C THR A 118 -14.45 -2.89 -1.78
N ALA A 119 -13.63 -3.42 -2.69
CA ALA A 119 -13.70 -3.03 -4.08
C ALA A 119 -15.16 -3.20 -4.52
N THR A 120 -15.82 -2.08 -4.82
CA THR A 120 -17.22 -2.08 -5.28
C THR A 120 -17.28 -3.12 -6.39
N PRO A 121 -18.06 -4.20 -6.25
CA PRO A 121 -18.06 -5.25 -7.24
C PRO A 121 -18.40 -4.59 -8.57
N THR A 122 -17.46 -4.66 -9.53
CA THR A 122 -17.69 -4.12 -10.87
C THR A 122 -19.02 -4.70 -11.32
N PRO A 123 -20.04 -3.87 -11.63
CA PRO A 123 -21.37 -4.38 -11.87
C PRO A 123 -21.27 -5.42 -12.97
N THR A 124 -21.58 -6.68 -12.65
CA THR A 124 -21.56 -7.78 -13.59
C THR A 124 -22.37 -7.32 -14.78
N ALA A 125 -21.74 -7.20 -15.95
CA ALA A 125 -22.40 -6.71 -17.14
C ALA A 125 -23.65 -7.59 -17.36
N THR A 126 -24.84 -6.98 -17.26
CA THR A 126 -26.10 -7.69 -17.48
C THR A 126 -25.98 -8.39 -18.82
N PRO A 127 -26.13 -9.72 -18.89
CA PRO A 127 -26.02 -10.41 -20.16
C PRO A 127 -27.08 -9.82 -21.09
N THR A 128 -26.62 -9.22 -22.20
CA THR A 128 -27.52 -8.69 -23.22
C THR A 128 -28.46 -9.83 -23.61
N PRO A 129 -29.80 -9.64 -23.53
CA PRO A 129 -30.72 -10.72 -23.84
C PRO A 129 -30.47 -11.17 -25.28
N THR A 130 -30.16 -12.45 -25.46
CA THR A 130 -30.03 -13.05 -26.79
C THR A 130 -31.29 -12.72 -27.58
N PRO A 131 -31.19 -12.09 -28.76
CA PRO A 131 -32.38 -11.75 -29.53
C PRO A 131 -33.15 -13.02 -29.86
N THR A 132 -34.41 -13.09 -29.44
CA THR A 132 -35.31 -14.19 -29.78
C THR A 132 -35.33 -14.36 -31.29
N PRO A 133 -35.04 -15.54 -31.85
CA PRO A 133 -35.10 -15.73 -33.29
C PRO A 133 -36.54 -15.53 -33.76
N THR A 134 -36.76 -14.53 -34.60
CA THR A 134 -38.05 -14.31 -35.26
C THR A 134 -38.45 -15.60 -35.98
N PRO A 135 -39.65 -16.16 -35.73
CA PRO A 135 -40.08 -17.37 -36.41
C PRO A 135 -40.11 -17.12 -37.92
N ALA A 136 -39.45 -18.00 -38.68
CA ALA A 136 -39.41 -17.91 -40.12
C ALA A 136 -40.83 -18.01 -40.69
N GLY A 137 -41.29 -16.96 -41.35
CA GLY A 137 -42.51 -17.02 -42.17
C GLY A 137 -42.36 -18.09 -43.27
N PRO A 138 -43.48 -18.63 -43.79
CA PRO A 138 -43.45 -19.73 -44.74
C PRO A 138 -42.60 -19.40 -45.97
N LEU A 139 -41.73 -20.35 -46.33
CA LEU A 139 -40.69 -20.19 -47.34
C LEU A 139 -41.27 -19.86 -48.72
N SER A 140 -41.24 -18.58 -49.10
CA SER A 140 -41.37 -18.18 -50.50
C SER A 140 -40.10 -18.53 -51.26
N ARG A 141 -40.30 -19.28 -52.34
CA ARG A 141 -39.28 -19.87 -53.22
C ARG A 141 -38.33 -18.82 -53.84
N TRP A 142 -37.20 -19.32 -54.36
CA TRP A 142 -36.30 -18.76 -55.41
C TRP A 142 -34.87 -18.34 -55.00
N ALA A 143 -33.91 -19.07 -55.59
CA ALA A 143 -32.63 -18.63 -56.15
C ALA A 143 -31.34 -18.43 -55.30
N ARG A 144 -30.37 -19.33 -55.59
CA ARG A 144 -28.91 -19.12 -55.77
C ARG A 144 -27.97 -18.83 -54.55
N VAL A 145 -27.22 -19.88 -54.23
CA VAL A 145 -25.79 -19.95 -53.79
C VAL A 145 -24.93 -19.12 -54.80
N PRO A 146 -23.80 -18.43 -54.45
CA PRO A 146 -22.68 -19.09 -53.76
C PRO A 146 -21.62 -18.33 -52.90
N ALA A 147 -20.90 -19.15 -52.11
CA ALA A 147 -19.44 -19.18 -51.90
C ALA A 147 -18.66 -18.12 -51.07
N VAL A 148 -17.86 -18.67 -50.12
CA VAL A 148 -16.42 -18.37 -49.88
C VAL A 148 -16.07 -16.97 -49.35
N ARG A 149 -15.42 -16.81 -48.19
CA ARG A 149 -14.00 -17.14 -47.98
C ARG A 149 -13.56 -17.16 -46.51
N THR A 150 -12.46 -17.84 -46.24
CA THR A 150 -11.66 -17.75 -45.00
C THR A 150 -11.02 -16.37 -44.81
N ALA A 151 -10.82 -15.97 -43.55
CA ALA A 151 -10.04 -14.80 -43.16
C ALA A 151 -9.19 -15.10 -41.91
N GLN A 152 -8.01 -14.46 -41.88
CA GLN A 152 -6.87 -14.69 -41.00
C GLN A 152 -6.81 -13.62 -39.89
N PRO A 153 -6.29 -13.90 -38.68
CA PRO A 153 -6.11 -12.85 -37.67
C PRO A 153 -4.88 -11.97 -37.99
N PRO A 154 -4.95 -10.62 -37.80
CA PRO A 154 -3.79 -9.73 -37.88
C PRO A 154 -3.05 -9.61 -36.54
N ALA A 155 -1.76 -9.22 -36.59
CA ALA A 155 -0.87 -9.04 -35.43
C ALA A 155 -0.27 -7.60 -35.33
N VAL A 156 -0.10 -7.09 -34.10
CA VAL A 156 0.65 -5.87 -33.65
C VAL A 156 0.88 -6.01 -32.12
N GLY A 157 1.86 -5.46 -31.37
CA GLY A 157 3.13 -4.72 -31.59
C GLY A 157 4.07 -4.97 -30.36
N ALA A 158 5.33 -4.52 -30.18
CA ALA A 158 6.13 -3.40 -30.71
C ALA A 158 5.81 -2.01 -30.09
N TRP A 159 6.69 -1.27 -29.39
CA TRP A 159 8.10 -1.48 -28.92
C TRP A 159 8.43 -0.59 -27.68
N TRP A 160 9.37 -0.98 -26.79
CA TRP A 160 10.46 -0.09 -26.31
C TRP A 160 11.67 -0.82 -25.69
N ARG A 161 12.88 -0.25 -25.90
CA ARG A 161 14.15 -0.61 -25.25
C ARG A 161 14.70 0.64 -24.54
N VAL A 162 15.32 0.48 -23.37
CA VAL A 162 16.05 1.57 -22.69
C VAL A 162 17.56 1.30 -22.81
N ALA A 163 18.33 2.35 -23.11
CA ALA A 163 19.79 2.28 -23.26
C ALA A 163 20.51 2.47 -21.91
N ALA A 164 21.66 1.82 -21.75
CA ALA A 164 22.52 1.96 -20.57
C ALA A 164 23.59 3.07 -20.77
N PRO A 165 24.02 3.77 -19.70
CA PRO A 165 25.03 4.83 -19.79
C PRO A 165 26.47 4.27 -19.96
N PRO A 166 27.39 5.05 -20.53
CA PRO A 166 28.77 4.62 -20.79
C PRO A 166 29.63 4.59 -19.52
N ARG A 167 30.54 3.60 -19.43
CA ARG A 167 31.55 3.49 -18.37
C ARG A 167 32.75 4.41 -18.66
N ALA A 168 33.15 5.23 -17.69
CA ALA A 168 34.42 5.94 -17.74
C ALA A 168 35.60 4.99 -17.43
N ARG A 169 36.73 5.14 -18.15
CA ARG A 169 38.00 4.46 -17.86
C ARG A 169 38.88 5.34 -16.98
N VAL A 170 39.46 4.76 -15.95
CA VAL A 170 40.62 5.32 -15.23
C VAL A 170 41.90 5.02 -16.04
N ARG A 171 42.86 5.96 -16.05
CA ARG A 171 44.26 5.72 -16.42
C ARG A 171 45.15 5.99 -15.20
N PRO A 172 46.23 5.21 -14.98
CA PRO A 172 47.15 5.45 -13.87
C PRO A 172 48.30 6.39 -14.27
N THR A 173 48.74 7.19 -13.30
CA THR A 173 50.11 7.73 -13.11
C THR A 173 50.30 7.90 -11.61
#